data_AF-A0A9X3TDD5-F1
#
_entry.id   AF-A0A9X3TDD5-F1
#
_cell.length_a   1.000
_cell.length_b   1.000
_cell.length_c   1.000
_cell.angle_alpha   90.00
_cell.angle_beta   90.00
_cell.angle_gamma   90.00
#
_symmetry.space_group_name_H-M   'P 1'
#
loop_
_entity.id
_entity.type
_entity.pdbx_description
1 polymer ?
#
loop_
_entity_poly.entity_id
_entity_poly.type
_entity_poly.pdbx_seq_one_letter_code
_entity_poly.pdbx_strand_id
1 'polypeptide(L)' 'YNPSDDRIEMRLRSTREQALHLQTLDLTLTLAQDEDILTEVSVKYDRQKAETVLSRGGFHMVEWYTDPERLFGLALARKA' A
#
# COMPACT_ATOMS: atom_id res chain seq x y z
N TYR A 1 0.98 2.36 10.99
CA TYR A 1 -0.27 1.85 10.38
C TYR A 1 -1.20 3.03 10.21
N ASN A 2 -1.79 3.18 9.03
CA ASN A 2 -2.82 4.18 8.76
C ASN A 2 -4.19 3.47 8.86
N PRO A 3 -4.99 3.76 9.90
CA PRO A 3 -6.26 3.07 10.15
C PRO A 3 -7.41 3.56 9.27
N SER A 4 -7.34 4.77 8.70
CA SER A 4 -8.41 5.26 7.81
C SER A 4 -8.33 4.60 6.44
N ASP A 5 -7.12 4.26 5.98
CA ASP A 5 -6.89 3.65 4.66
C ASP A 5 -6.54 2.14 4.74
N ASP A 6 -6.58 1.56 5.93
CA ASP A 6 -6.22 0.17 6.22
C ASP A 6 -4.90 -0.29 5.58
N ARG A 7 -3.83 0.46 5.83
CA ARG A 7 -2.54 0.18 5.20
C ARG A 7 -1.34 0.41 6.11
N ILE A 8 -0.31 -0.39 5.89
CA ILE A 8 1.03 -0.05 6.36
C ILE A 8 1.62 0.99 5.41
N GLU A 9 2.34 1.94 5.97
CA GLU A 9 3.02 3.00 5.22
C GLU A 9 4.49 2.97 5.63
N MET A 10 5.38 2.86 4.66
CA MET A 10 6.82 2.97 4.88
C MET A 10 7.25 4.36 4.46
N ARG A 11 8.07 4.99 5.31
CA ARG A 11 8.50 6.38 5.12
C ARG A 11 9.99 6.51 5.33
N LEU A 12 10.58 7.46 4.61
CA LEU A 12 11.89 8.02 4.94
C LEU A 12 11.67 9.37 5.60
N ARG A 13 12.19 9.53 6.82
CA ARG A 13 12.15 10.79 7.55
C ARG A 13 13.49 11.49 7.46
N SER A 14 13.47 12.76 7.07
CA SER A 14 14.68 13.58 7.12
C SER A 14 15.01 13.93 8.57
N THR A 15 16.18 13.56 9.07
CA THR A 15 16.58 13.84 10.47
C THR A 15 17.11 15.27 10.69
N ARG A 16 17.27 16.03 9.61
CA ARG A 16 17.72 17.41 9.56
C ARG A 16 17.24 18.08 8.27
N GLU A 17 17.41 19.39 8.14
CA GLU A 17 17.20 20.03 6.84
C GLU A 17 18.24 19.55 5.82
N GLN A 18 17.80 19.23 4.60
CA GLN A 18 18.65 18.73 3.51
C GLN A 18 18.29 19.44 2.20
N ALA A 19 19.25 20.13 1.59
CA ALA A 19 19.15 20.62 0.22
C ALA A 19 19.67 19.56 -0.76
N LEU A 20 18.86 19.18 -1.73
CA LEU A 20 19.13 18.12 -2.70
C LEU A 20 19.07 18.70 -4.11
N HIS A 21 20.03 18.34 -4.96
CA HIS A 21 20.01 18.67 -6.37
C HIS A 21 20.05 17.38 -7.21
N LEU A 22 18.96 17.11 -7.92
CA LEU A 22 18.80 15.98 -8.82
C LEU A 22 19.25 16.38 -10.23
N GLN A 23 20.54 16.21 -10.50
CA GLN A 23 21.22 16.75 -11.70
C GLN A 23 20.53 16.42 -13.03
N THR A 24 20.17 15.17 -13.27
CA THR A 24 19.53 14.74 -14.54
C THR A 24 18.18 15.41 -14.78
N LEU A 25 17.50 15.82 -13.70
CA LEU A 25 16.20 16.48 -13.74
C LEU A 25 16.31 18.00 -13.67
N ASP A 26 17.51 18.55 -13.48
CA ASP A 26 17.76 19.96 -13.13
C ASP A 26 16.81 20.47 -12.03
N LEU A 27 16.63 19.65 -10.99
CA LEU A 27 15.68 19.91 -9.92
C LEU A 27 16.40 20.07 -8.60
N THR A 28 16.19 21.21 -7.95
CA THR A 28 16.64 21.46 -6.58
C THR A 28 15.43 21.49 -5.66
N LEU A 29 15.50 20.74 -4.56
CA LEU A 29 14.49 20.73 -3.51
C LEU A 29 15.14 20.71 -2.13
N THR A 30 14.38 21.12 -1.13
CA THR A 30 14.78 21.05 0.27
C THR A 30 13.80 20.16 1.01
N LEU A 31 14.32 19.21 1.78
CA LEU A 31 13.56 18.48 2.79
C LEU A 31 13.79 19.17 4.13
N ALA A 32 12.73 19.59 4.80
CA ALA A 32 12.81 20.12 6.15
C ALA A 32 13.19 19.01 7.15
N GLN A 33 13.68 19.40 8.33
CA GLN A 33 13.80 18.45 9.43
C GLN A 33 12.43 17.84 9.75
N ASP A 34 12.43 16.53 10.02
CA ASP A 34 11.25 15.72 10.34
C ASP A 34 10.23 15.58 9.20
N GLU A 35 10.54 16.09 8.00
CA GLU A 35 9.74 15.87 6.80
C GLU A 35 9.81 14.40 6.36
N ASP A 36 8.65 13.84 6.01
CA ASP A 36 8.49 12.44 5.61
C ASP A 36 8.25 12.30 4.11
N ILE A 37 9.00 11.41 3.47
CA ILE A 37 8.70 10.90 2.14
C ILE A 37 8.00 9.54 2.29
N LEU A 38 6.77 9.43 1.79
CA LEU A 38 6.07 8.14 1.69
C LEU A 38 6.69 7.32 0.54
N THR A 39 7.28 6.18 0.87
CA THR A 39 7.97 5.33 -0.11
C THR A 39 7.16 4.12 -0.53
N GLU A 40 6.33 3.56 0.37
CA GLU A 40 5.51 2.39 0.06
C GLU A 40 4.21 2.39 0.85
N VAL A 41 3.17 1.82 0.24
CA VAL A 41 1.91 1.46 0.89
C VAL A 41 1.64 -0.03 0.73
N SER A 42 1.30 -0.70 1.82
CA SER A 42 0.86 -2.09 1.83
C SER A 42 -0.55 -2.18 2.41
N VAL A 43 -1.54 -2.10 1.51
CA VAL A 43 -2.97 -2.14 1.84
C VAL A 43 -3.36 -3.52 2.33
N LYS A 44 -4.20 -3.56 3.36
CA LYS A 44 -4.69 -4.79 3.98
C LYS A 44 -6.13 -5.04 3.54
N TYR A 45 -6.38 -6.28 3.13
CA TYR A 45 -7.67 -6.72 2.65
C TYR A 45 -8.18 -7.83 3.56
N ASP A 46 -9.43 -7.69 3.98
CA ASP A 46 -10.22 -8.82 4.44
C ASP A 46 -10.95 -9.47 3.25
N ARG A 47 -11.67 -10.56 3.51
CA ARG A 47 -12.41 -11.31 2.50
C ARG A 47 -13.45 -10.44 1.77
N GLN A 48 -14.18 -9.56 2.48
CA GLN A 48 -15.24 -8.74 1.90
C GLN A 48 -14.67 -7.69 0.93
N LYS A 49 -13.56 -7.05 1.31
CA LYS A 49 -12.86 -6.11 0.44
C LYS A 49 -12.27 -6.83 -0.77
N ALA A 50 -11.70 -8.02 -0.59
CA ALA A 50 -11.18 -8.83 -1.70
C ALA A 50 -12.29 -9.18 -2.71
N GLU A 51 -13.47 -9.59 -2.25
CA GLU A 51 -14.63 -9.86 -3.11
C GLU A 51 -15.14 -8.60 -3.84
N THR A 52 -15.10 -7.44 -3.17
CA THR A 52 -15.44 -6.15 -3.79
C THR A 52 -14.46 -5.80 -4.91
N VAL A 53 -13.15 -6.01 -4.70
CA VAL A 53 -12.13 -5.77 -5.72
C VAL A 53 -12.30 -6.71 -6.91
N LEU A 54 -12.53 -8.00 -6.65
CA LEU A 54 -12.76 -9.00 -7.70
C LEU A 54 -14.00 -8.68 -8.54
N SER A 55 -15.13 -8.37 -7.89
CA SER A 55 -16.39 -8.06 -8.58
C SER A 55 -16.30 -6.80 -9.44
N ARG A 56 -15.62 -5.75 -8.96
CA ARG A 56 -15.31 -4.55 -9.76
C ARG A 56 -14.44 -4.87 -10.98
N GLY A 57 -13.59 -5.89 -10.87
CA GLY A 57 -12.77 -6.40 -11.97
C GLY A 57 -13.49 -7.36 -12.92
N GLY A 58 -14.78 -7.67 -12.70
CA GLY A 58 -15.53 -8.64 -13.51
C GLY A 58 -15.24 -10.10 -13.17
N PHE A 59 -14.80 -10.38 -11.95
CA PHE A 59 -14.57 -11.72 -11.43
C PHE A 59 -15.50 -12.02 -10.27
N HIS A 60 -15.83 -13.29 -10.09
CA HIS A 60 -16.49 -13.75 -8.88
C HIS A 60 -15.58 -14.70 -8.12
N MET A 61 -15.59 -14.57 -6.79
CA MET A 61 -14.84 -15.44 -5.90
C MET A 61 -15.53 -16.81 -5.87
N VAL A 62 -14.77 -17.85 -6.21
CA VAL A 62 -15.24 -19.24 -6.19
C VAL A 62 -14.94 -19.85 -4.83
N GLU A 63 -13.74 -19.62 -4.32
CA GLU A 63 -13.30 -20.19 -3.06
C GLU A 63 -12.33 -19.23 -2.34
N TRP A 64 -12.29 -19.34 -1.01
CA TRP A 64 -11.42 -18.56 -0.14
C TRP A 64 -10.66 -19.49 0.79
N TYR A 65 -9.34 -19.39 0.74
CA TYR A 65 -8.44 -20.11 1.64
C TYR A 65 -7.77 -19.11 2.58
N THR A 66 -7.49 -19.56 3.80
CA THR A 66 -6.74 -18.79 4.78
C THR A 66 -6.01 -19.74 5.72
N ASP A 67 -4.91 -19.30 6.30
CA ASP A 67 -4.20 -20.03 7.35
C ASP A 67 -5.07 -20.15 8.63
N PRO A 68 -4.78 -21.09 9.55
CA PRO A 68 -5.58 -21.30 10.76
C PRO A 68 -5.73 -20.04 11.65
N GLU A 69 -4.72 -19.17 11.65
CA GLU A 69 -4.71 -17.91 12.41
C GLU A 69 -5.39 -16.76 11.66
N ARG A 70 -5.78 -16.98 10.41
CA ARG A 70 -6.47 -16.04 9.52
C ARG A 70 -5.65 -14.77 9.24
N LEU A 71 -4.34 -14.90 9.09
CA LEU A 71 -3.42 -13.78 8.85
C LEU A 71 -3.24 -13.45 7.37
N PHE A 72 -3.47 -14.41 6.48
CA PHE A 72 -3.35 -14.25 5.04
C PHE A 72 -4.48 -14.97 4.29
N GLY A 73 -4.93 -14.37 3.20
CA GLY A 73 -6.04 -14.86 2.38
C GLY A 73 -5.62 -15.14 0.94
N LEU A 74 -6.10 -16.26 0.39
CA LEU A 74 -5.96 -16.60 -1.01
C LEU A 74 -7.35 -16.81 -1.61
N ALA A 75 -7.69 -16.05 -2.66
CA ALA A 75 -8.94 -16.18 -3.37
C ALA A 75 -8.74 -16.93 -4.69
N LEU A 76 -9.50 -18.00 -4.89
CA LEU A 76 -9.72 -18.56 -6.22
C LEU A 76 -10.90 -17.83 -6.86
N ALA A 77 -10.67 -17.24 -8.03
CA ALA A 77 -11.70 -16.49 -8.75
C ALA A 77 -11.78 -16.95 -10.21
N ARG A 78 -12.96 -16.81 -10.81
CA ARG A 78 -13.16 -17.01 -12.24
C ARG A 78 -13.88 -15.79 -12.83
N LYS A 79 -13.69 -15.57 -14.13
CA LYS A 79 -14.36 -14.49 -14.85
C LYS A 79 -15.88 -14.68 -14.71
N ALA A 80 -16.59 -13.59 -14.43
CA ALA A 80 -18.04 -13.57 -14.42
C ALA A 80 -18.61 -13.87 -15.82
#